data_AF-A0A379UL34-F1
#
_entry.id   AF-A0A379UL34-F1
#
_cell.length_a   1.000
_cell.length_b   1.000
_cell.length_c   1.000
_cell.angle_alpha   90.00
_cell.angle_beta   90.00
_cell.angle_gamma   90.00
#
_symmetry.space_group_name_H-M   'P 1'
#
loop_
_entity.id
_entity.type
_entity.pdbx_description
1 polymer ?
#
loop_
_entity_poly.entity_id
_entity_poly.type
_entity_poly.pdbx_seq_one_letter_code
_entity_poly.pdbx_strand_id
1 'polypeptide(L)'
;MFDSTGLLSLSQRPARLGILGGGYIGLEFASMFANFGTKVTIFEAAPQFLPREDRDIAQAITRILQEKGVELILNANVQAVSSKEGAVQVETPEGAHLVDALLVASGRKPATAGLQLQNAGVAVNERGGIIVDDYLRTTADNIWAMGDVTGGLQFTYISLDDFRIVRDGLLGDGKRSTRDRQNVPYSVFMTPPLSSCRADGRTSAGKRRNGAGGDITGGGDPSRPCYERYSWRTKSGSGREYAAYCRGVIVMRRFS
;
A
#
# COMPACT_ATOMS: atom_id res chain seq x y z
N MET A 1 -5.62 -11.01 -17.83
CA MET A 1 -4.86 -10.73 -16.59
C MET A 1 -4.45 -9.27 -16.63
N PHE A 2 -4.56 -8.56 -15.52
CA PHE A 2 -4.35 -7.11 -15.44
C PHE A 2 -3.53 -6.75 -14.20
N ASP A 3 -2.75 -5.67 -14.30
CA ASP A 3 -2.30 -4.91 -13.14
C ASP A 3 -3.35 -3.85 -12.75
N SER A 4 -3.07 -3.05 -11.73
CA SER A 4 -4.00 -2.00 -11.29
C SER A 4 -4.29 -0.95 -12.37
N THR A 5 -3.34 -0.67 -13.26
CA THR A 5 -3.50 0.32 -14.34
C THR A 5 -4.41 -0.23 -15.44
N GLY A 6 -4.16 -1.47 -15.86
CA GLY A 6 -4.94 -2.15 -16.88
C GLY A 6 -6.38 -2.39 -16.45
N LEU A 7 -6.61 -2.75 -15.18
CA LEU A 7 -7.95 -3.03 -14.69
C LEU A 7 -8.84 -1.78 -14.64
N LEU A 8 -8.26 -0.61 -14.32
CA LEU A 8 -8.98 0.67 -14.36
C LEU A 8 -9.34 1.13 -15.78
N SER A 9 -8.70 0.56 -16.79
CA SER A 9 -8.90 0.91 -18.20
C SER A 9 -9.98 0.05 -18.88
N LEU A 10 -10.65 -0.85 -18.15
CA LEU A 10 -11.71 -1.69 -18.69
C LEU A 10 -12.94 -0.87 -19.10
N SER A 11 -13.42 -1.07 -20.32
CA SER A 11 -14.64 -0.44 -20.83
C SER A 11 -15.91 -1.08 -20.28
N GLN A 12 -15.83 -2.35 -19.86
CA GLN A 12 -16.93 -3.09 -19.27
C GLN A 12 -16.49 -3.78 -17.99
N ARG A 13 -17.40 -3.82 -17.02
CA ARG A 13 -17.19 -4.48 -15.74
C ARG A 13 -17.22 -6.02 -15.93
N PRO A 14 -16.23 -6.76 -15.38
CA PRO A 14 -16.28 -8.23 -15.40
C PRO A 14 -17.38 -8.73 -14.46
N ALA A 15 -18.06 -9.82 -14.84
CA ALA A 15 -19.06 -10.44 -13.94
C ALA A 15 -18.36 -11.13 -12.75
N ARG A 16 -17.19 -11.72 -12.99
CA ARG A 16 -16.33 -12.38 -11.99
C ARG A 16 -14.92 -11.80 -12.04
N LEU A 17 -14.44 -11.30 -10.91
CA LEU A 17 -13.08 -10.79 -10.75
C LEU A 17 -12.32 -11.63 -9.72
N GLY A 18 -11.21 -12.22 -10.15
CA GLY A 18 -10.20 -12.76 -9.26
C GLY A 18 -9.18 -11.70 -8.89
N ILE A 19 -8.73 -11.67 -7.64
CA ILE A 19 -7.67 -10.79 -7.17
C ILE A 19 -6.58 -11.62 -6.49
N LEU A 20 -5.35 -11.58 -7.00
CA LEU A 20 -4.20 -12.22 -6.37
C LEU A 20 -3.56 -11.24 -5.38
N GLY A 21 -3.64 -11.55 -4.08
CA GLY A 21 -3.08 -10.74 -3.00
C GLY A 21 -4.12 -9.93 -2.23
N GLY A 22 -4.16 -10.14 -0.91
CA GLY A 22 -5.02 -9.45 0.05
C GLY A 22 -4.37 -8.23 0.71
N GLY A 23 -3.49 -7.53 0.01
CA GLY A 23 -2.93 -6.24 0.44
C GLY A 23 -3.87 -5.07 0.15
N TYR A 24 -3.52 -3.85 0.58
CA TYR A 24 -4.40 -2.68 0.46
C TYR A 24 -4.93 -2.43 -0.96
N ILE A 25 -4.09 -2.59 -1.99
CA ILE A 25 -4.52 -2.48 -3.39
C ILE A 25 -5.64 -3.49 -3.69
N GLY A 26 -5.44 -4.76 -3.32
CA GLY A 26 -6.45 -5.80 -3.52
C GLY A 26 -7.76 -5.49 -2.81
N LEU A 27 -7.71 -4.93 -1.61
CA LEU A 27 -8.90 -4.55 -0.84
C LEU A 27 -9.70 -3.40 -1.48
N GLU A 28 -9.01 -2.36 -1.95
CA GLU A 28 -9.66 -1.21 -2.60
C GLU A 28 -10.39 -1.66 -3.87
N PHE A 29 -9.73 -2.46 -4.70
CA PHE A 29 -10.34 -3.04 -5.89
C PHE A 29 -11.46 -4.02 -5.56
N ALA A 30 -11.30 -4.86 -4.52
CA ALA A 30 -12.34 -5.77 -4.10
C ALA A 30 -13.60 -5.03 -3.66
N SER A 31 -13.45 -4.02 -2.79
CA SER A 31 -14.57 -3.21 -2.32
C SER A 31 -15.22 -2.43 -3.48
N MET A 32 -14.43 -1.86 -4.39
CA MET A 32 -14.93 -1.10 -5.53
C MET A 32 -15.75 -1.99 -6.48
N PHE A 33 -15.20 -3.12 -6.92
CA PHE A 33 -15.88 -4.01 -7.88
C PHE A 33 -17.07 -4.74 -7.24
N ALA A 34 -17.00 -5.10 -5.96
CA ALA A 34 -18.16 -5.66 -5.25
C ALA A 34 -19.32 -4.65 -5.18
N ASN A 35 -19.03 -3.37 -4.91
CA ASN A 35 -20.04 -2.31 -4.93
C ASN A 35 -20.64 -2.10 -6.33
N PHE A 36 -19.90 -2.41 -7.41
CA PHE A 36 -20.43 -2.39 -8.77
C PHE A 36 -21.20 -3.68 -9.16
N GLY A 37 -21.34 -4.63 -8.24
CA GLY A 37 -22.06 -5.89 -8.45
C GLY A 37 -21.23 -6.98 -9.13
N THR A 38 -19.89 -6.90 -9.10
CA THR A 38 -19.01 -8.00 -9.55
C THR A 38 -18.87 -9.02 -8.46
N LYS A 39 -18.93 -10.32 -8.81
CA LYS A 39 -18.53 -11.39 -7.90
C LYS A 39 -17.01 -11.36 -7.77
N VAL A 40 -16.50 -10.99 -6.59
CA VAL A 40 -15.06 -10.86 -6.34
C VAL A 40 -14.58 -12.03 -5.48
N THR A 41 -13.46 -12.62 -5.88
CA THR A 41 -12.72 -13.60 -5.08
C THR A 41 -11.28 -13.13 -4.89
N ILE A 42 -10.85 -12.97 -3.63
CA ILE A 42 -9.47 -12.65 -3.25
C ILE A 42 -8.75 -13.96 -2.92
N PHE A 43 -7.63 -14.20 -3.59
CA PHE A 43 -6.71 -15.30 -3.35
C PHE A 43 -5.51 -14.76 -2.56
N GLU A 44 -5.45 -15.09 -1.27
CA GLU A 44 -4.33 -14.74 -0.39
C GLU A 44 -3.45 -15.98 -0.16
N ALA A 45 -2.17 -15.87 -0.52
CA ALA A 45 -1.23 -16.97 -0.38
C ALA A 45 -0.94 -17.30 1.09
N ALA A 46 -0.98 -16.29 1.97
CA ALA A 46 -0.73 -16.48 3.38
C ALA A 46 -1.91 -17.18 4.09
N PRO A 47 -1.64 -17.90 5.21
CA PRO A 47 -2.69 -18.43 6.08
C PRO A 47 -3.45 -17.33 6.83
N GLN A 48 -2.95 -16.10 6.80
CA GLN A 48 -3.46 -14.98 7.60
C GLN A 48 -3.69 -13.76 6.72
N PHE A 49 -4.91 -13.23 6.78
CA PHE A 49 -5.29 -11.99 6.13
C PHE A 49 -4.76 -10.76 6.88
N LEU A 50 -4.21 -9.81 6.12
CA LEU A 50 -3.64 -8.54 6.60
C LEU A 50 -2.76 -8.71 7.86
N PRO A 51 -1.68 -9.50 7.84
CA PRO A 51 -0.92 -9.83 9.05
C PRO A 51 -0.27 -8.61 9.74
N ARG A 52 -0.14 -7.49 9.02
CA ARG A 52 0.37 -6.21 9.54
C ARG A 52 -0.67 -5.41 10.31
N GLU A 53 -1.93 -5.83 10.28
CA GLU A 53 -3.02 -5.19 11.03
C GLU A 53 -3.25 -5.85 12.38
N ASP A 54 -3.82 -5.10 13.31
CA ASP A 54 -4.37 -5.64 14.55
C ASP A 54 -5.51 -6.62 14.21
N ARG A 55 -5.69 -7.65 15.06
CA ARG A 55 -6.53 -8.80 14.71
C ARG A 55 -8.01 -8.47 14.67
N ASP A 56 -8.47 -7.60 15.56
CA ASP A 56 -9.81 -7.04 15.55
C ASP A 56 -10.09 -6.23 14.27
N ILE A 57 -9.14 -5.39 13.84
CA ILE A 57 -9.24 -4.62 12.59
C ILE A 57 -9.30 -5.54 11.37
N ALA A 58 -8.40 -6.52 11.28
CA ALA A 58 -8.41 -7.47 10.17
C ALA A 58 -9.73 -8.27 10.12
N GLN A 59 -10.26 -8.70 11.27
CA GLN A 59 -11.54 -9.39 11.35
C GLN A 59 -12.72 -8.50 10.94
N ALA A 60 -12.74 -7.23 11.36
CA ALA A 60 -13.76 -6.28 10.96
C ALA A 60 -13.76 -6.08 9.43
N ILE A 61 -12.58 -5.91 8.83
CA ILE A 61 -12.43 -5.79 7.37
C ILE A 61 -12.92 -7.06 6.67
N THR A 62 -12.55 -8.25 7.14
CA THR A 62 -13.02 -9.51 6.56
C THR A 62 -14.55 -9.58 6.57
N ARG A 63 -15.20 -9.23 7.70
CA ARG A 63 -16.67 -9.22 7.79
C ARG A 63 -17.31 -8.25 6.80
N ILE A 64 -16.80 -7.02 6.73
CA ILE A 64 -17.30 -6.00 5.79
C ILE A 64 -17.21 -6.48 4.34
N LEU A 65 -16.10 -7.12 3.96
CA LEU A 65 -15.92 -7.65 2.61
C LEU A 65 -16.88 -8.81 2.33
N GLN A 66 -17.03 -9.74 3.28
CA GLN A 66 -17.95 -10.88 3.16
C GLN A 66 -19.42 -10.45 3.07
N GLU A 67 -19.84 -9.45 3.84
CA GLU A 67 -21.18 -8.85 3.77
C GLU A 67 -21.47 -8.23 2.40
N LYS A 68 -20.42 -7.80 1.69
CA LYS A 68 -20.50 -7.31 0.30
C LYS A 68 -20.42 -8.42 -0.76
N GLY A 69 -20.38 -9.69 -0.34
CA GLY A 69 -20.28 -10.83 -1.24
C GLY A 69 -18.87 -11.06 -1.80
N VAL A 70 -17.83 -10.48 -1.19
CA VAL A 70 -16.44 -10.79 -1.53
C VAL A 70 -16.05 -12.10 -0.87
N GLU A 71 -15.57 -13.04 -1.67
CA GLU A 71 -14.99 -14.30 -1.21
C GLU A 71 -13.51 -14.12 -0.91
N LEU A 72 -13.04 -14.61 0.24
CA LEU A 72 -11.62 -14.57 0.63
C LEU A 72 -11.13 -16.00 0.83
N ILE A 73 -10.17 -16.43 0.02
CA ILE A 73 -9.55 -17.74 0.08
C ILE A 73 -8.11 -17.56 0.59
N LEU A 74 -7.83 -18.13 1.76
CA LEU A 74 -6.49 -18.13 2.38
C LEU A 74 -5.72 -19.38 1.97
N ASN A 75 -4.41 -19.39 2.17
CA ASN A 75 -3.53 -20.47 1.70
C ASN A 75 -3.63 -20.74 0.20
N ALA A 76 -4.13 -19.77 -0.57
CA ALA A 76 -4.34 -19.85 -2.00
C ALA A 76 -3.01 -19.61 -2.73
N ASN A 77 -2.07 -20.54 -2.58
CA ASN A 77 -0.82 -20.55 -3.33
C ASN A 77 -1.12 -20.87 -4.78
N VAL A 78 -1.42 -19.85 -5.59
CA VAL A 78 -1.74 -20.01 -7.00
C VAL A 78 -0.59 -20.69 -7.73
N GLN A 79 -0.88 -21.88 -8.28
CA GLN A 79 0.10 -22.75 -8.91
C GLN A 79 0.22 -22.45 -10.41
N ALA A 80 -0.91 -22.15 -11.04
CA ALA A 80 -0.97 -21.81 -12.46
C ALA A 80 -2.11 -20.84 -12.75
N VAL A 81 -1.93 -20.07 -13.82
CA VAL A 81 -2.99 -19.25 -14.43
C VAL A 81 -3.00 -19.54 -15.93
N SER A 82 -4.16 -19.91 -16.45
CA SER A 82 -4.35 -20.24 -17.86
C SER A 82 -5.60 -19.57 -18.42
N SER A 83 -5.73 -19.54 -19.75
CA SER A 83 -6.97 -19.10 -20.40
C SER A 83 -7.80 -20.31 -20.80
N LYS A 84 -9.10 -20.26 -20.51
CA LYS A 84 -10.06 -21.31 -20.86
C LYS A 84 -11.35 -20.67 -21.35
N GLU A 85 -11.70 -20.92 -22.61
CA GLU A 85 -12.97 -20.48 -23.22
C GLU A 85 -13.27 -18.98 -23.05
N GLY A 86 -12.24 -18.13 -23.15
CA GLY A 86 -12.37 -16.67 -22.98
C GLY A 86 -12.40 -16.20 -21.52
N ALA A 87 -12.33 -17.12 -20.56
CA ALA A 87 -12.13 -16.83 -19.14
C ALA A 87 -10.66 -17.07 -18.72
N VAL A 88 -10.34 -16.64 -17.51
CA VAL A 88 -9.08 -16.92 -16.81
C VAL A 88 -9.34 -18.01 -15.77
N GLN A 89 -8.57 -19.10 -15.85
CA GLN A 89 -8.56 -20.16 -14.86
C GLN A 89 -7.40 -19.93 -13.90
N VAL A 90 -7.70 -19.89 -12.60
CA VAL A 90 -6.74 -19.79 -11.50
C VAL A 90 -6.70 -21.12 -10.78
N GLU A 91 -5.54 -21.76 -10.75
CA GLU A 91 -5.35 -23.04 -10.08
C GLU A 91 -4.75 -22.82 -8.69
N THR A 92 -5.45 -23.31 -7.67
CA THR A 92 -5.04 -23.30 -6.27
C THR A 92 -4.93 -24.73 -5.75
N PRO A 93 -4.33 -24.97 -4.58
CA PRO A 93 -4.30 -26.30 -3.98
C PRO A 93 -5.68 -26.91 -3.72
N GLU A 94 -6.71 -26.07 -3.54
CA GLU A 94 -8.09 -26.50 -3.27
C GLU A 94 -8.92 -26.71 -4.54
N GLY A 95 -8.42 -26.26 -5.70
CA GLY A 95 -9.07 -26.46 -6.98
C GLY A 95 -8.89 -25.31 -7.96
N ALA A 96 -9.60 -25.43 -9.09
CA ALA A 96 -9.60 -24.44 -10.16
C ALA A 96 -10.77 -23.46 -10.04
N HIS A 97 -10.50 -22.17 -10.21
CA HIS A 97 -11.49 -21.10 -10.18
C HIS A 97 -11.53 -20.38 -11.54
N LEU A 98 -12.72 -20.20 -12.09
CA LEU A 98 -12.91 -19.47 -13.35
C LEU A 98 -13.40 -18.05 -13.07
N VAL A 99 -12.67 -17.06 -13.59
CA VAL A 99 -12.96 -15.63 -13.49
C VAL A 99 -12.86 -14.97 -14.86
N ASP A 100 -13.56 -13.86 -15.08
CA ASP A 100 -13.54 -13.16 -16.37
C ASP A 100 -12.33 -12.21 -16.46
N ALA A 101 -11.94 -11.64 -15.31
CA ALA A 101 -10.75 -10.84 -15.16
C ALA A 101 -9.97 -11.29 -13.91
N LEU A 102 -8.65 -11.14 -13.98
CA LEU A 102 -7.74 -11.44 -12.88
C LEU A 102 -6.83 -10.24 -12.65
N LEU A 103 -6.88 -9.66 -11.44
CA LEU A 103 -5.98 -8.62 -10.97
C LEU A 103 -4.80 -9.24 -10.24
N VAL A 104 -3.58 -8.82 -10.58
CA VAL A 104 -2.37 -9.17 -9.83
C VAL A 104 -2.02 -8.02 -8.88
N ALA A 105 -2.33 -8.20 -7.59
CA ALA A 105 -2.12 -7.23 -6.51
C ALA A 105 -1.20 -7.77 -5.39
N SER A 106 -0.25 -8.66 -5.74
CA SER A 106 0.66 -9.33 -4.80
C SER A 106 1.81 -8.46 -4.27
N GLY A 107 1.93 -7.22 -4.76
CA GLY A 107 2.93 -6.25 -4.34
C GLY A 107 3.52 -5.47 -5.50
N ARG A 108 4.45 -4.57 -5.18
CA ARG A 108 5.18 -3.75 -6.17
C ARG A 108 6.67 -3.99 -6.03
N LYS A 109 7.35 -4.09 -7.18
CA LYS A 109 8.80 -4.19 -7.25
C LYS A 109 9.41 -2.80 -7.49
N PRO A 110 10.49 -2.41 -6.79
CA PRO A 110 11.23 -1.20 -7.08
C PRO A 110 11.70 -1.16 -8.55
N ALA A 111 11.57 0.01 -9.19
CA ALA A 111 11.90 0.19 -10.61
C ALA A 111 13.41 0.45 -10.81
N THR A 112 14.26 -0.52 -10.47
CA THR A 112 15.73 -0.38 -10.48
C THR A 112 16.46 -1.13 -11.59
N ALA A 113 15.83 -2.13 -12.20
CA ALA A 113 16.49 -3.07 -13.12
C ALA A 113 17.10 -2.43 -14.38
N GLY A 114 16.59 -1.28 -14.84
CA GLY A 114 17.07 -0.59 -16.05
C GLY A 114 18.09 0.52 -15.80
N LEU A 115 18.45 0.82 -14.55
CA LEU A 115 19.22 2.01 -14.19
C LEU A 115 20.75 1.82 -14.22
N GLN A 116 21.23 0.58 -14.41
CA GLN A 116 22.66 0.24 -14.38
C GLN A 116 23.39 0.79 -13.14
N LEU A 117 22.74 0.66 -11.97
CA LEU A 117 23.17 1.24 -10.69
C LEU A 117 24.61 0.89 -10.28
N GLN A 118 25.09 -0.29 -10.70
CA GLN A 118 26.45 -0.74 -10.48
C GLN A 118 27.51 0.19 -11.09
N ASN A 119 27.22 0.82 -12.24
CA ASN A 119 28.13 1.76 -12.89
C ASN A 119 28.31 3.06 -12.08
N ALA A 120 27.34 3.35 -11.21
CA ALA A 120 27.34 4.52 -10.33
C ALA A 120 27.73 4.16 -8.89
N GLY A 121 28.07 2.90 -8.58
CA GLY A 121 28.39 2.46 -7.21
C GLY A 121 27.20 2.37 -6.26
N VAL A 122 25.98 2.31 -6.77
CA VAL A 122 24.75 2.28 -5.97
C VAL A 122 24.32 0.84 -5.69
N ALA A 123 24.27 0.47 -4.40
CA ALA A 123 23.86 -0.86 -3.95
C ALA A 123 22.34 -0.99 -3.85
N VAL A 124 21.86 -2.22 -4.06
CA VAL A 124 20.46 -2.60 -3.89
C VAL A 124 20.36 -3.77 -2.91
N ASN A 125 19.25 -3.87 -2.19
CA ASN A 125 18.96 -5.01 -1.33
C ASN A 125 18.44 -6.21 -2.15
N GLU A 126 18.21 -7.35 -1.48
CA GLU A 126 17.72 -8.60 -2.10
C GLU A 126 16.37 -8.44 -2.83
N ARG A 127 15.57 -7.44 -2.45
CA ARG A 127 14.28 -7.13 -3.08
C ARG A 127 14.40 -6.12 -4.23
N GLY A 128 15.62 -5.69 -4.55
CA GLY A 128 15.92 -4.71 -5.60
C GLY A 128 15.68 -3.26 -5.20
N GLY A 129 15.43 -2.96 -3.92
CA GLY A 129 15.33 -1.58 -3.44
C GLY A 129 16.71 -0.95 -3.23
N ILE A 130 16.86 0.33 -3.58
CA ILE A 130 18.12 1.06 -3.37
C ILE A 130 18.38 1.18 -1.87
N ILE A 131 19.58 0.78 -1.44
CA ILE A 131 20.00 0.90 -0.04
C ILE A 131 20.31 2.37 0.22
N VAL A 132 19.67 2.91 1.26
CA VAL A 132 19.87 4.28 1.71
C VAL A 132 20.00 4.35 3.22
N ASP A 133 20.65 5.40 3.72
CA ASP A 133 20.67 5.74 5.14
C ASP A 133 19.47 6.59 5.57
N ASP A 134 19.46 7.04 6.83
CA ASP A 134 18.38 7.86 7.42
C ASP A 134 18.24 9.27 6.81
N TYR A 135 19.21 9.68 5.99
CA TYR A 135 19.23 10.93 5.23
C TYR A 135 19.03 10.68 3.73
N LEU A 136 18.65 9.46 3.36
CA LEU A 136 18.33 9.02 2.00
C LEU A 136 19.52 9.05 1.04
N ARG A 137 20.74 9.04 1.59
CA ARG A 137 21.99 8.91 0.82
C ARG A 137 22.18 7.45 0.42
N THR A 138 22.54 7.22 -0.84
CA THR A 138 22.88 5.88 -1.31
C THR A 138 24.30 5.49 -0.88
N THR A 139 24.76 4.30 -1.27
CA THR A 139 26.16 3.88 -1.09
C THR A 139 27.16 4.66 -1.95
N ALA A 140 26.69 5.41 -2.95
CA ALA A 140 27.52 6.24 -3.79
C ALA A 140 27.47 7.70 -3.36
N ASP A 141 28.64 8.35 -3.38
CA ASP A 141 28.76 9.77 -3.08
C ASP A 141 27.94 10.61 -4.06
N ASN A 142 27.29 11.65 -3.53
CA ASN A 142 26.47 12.59 -4.28
C ASN A 142 25.28 11.96 -5.04
N ILE A 143 24.80 10.80 -4.59
CA ILE A 143 23.60 10.15 -5.11
C ILE A 143 22.63 9.84 -3.96
N TRP A 144 21.37 10.24 -4.15
CA TRP A 144 20.26 10.01 -3.22
C TRP A 144 19.15 9.21 -3.90
N ALA A 145 18.36 8.48 -3.10
CA ALA A 145 17.17 7.77 -3.57
C ALA A 145 16.01 7.96 -2.59
N MET A 146 14.81 8.15 -3.12
CA MET A 146 13.63 8.58 -2.36
C MET A 146 12.37 7.87 -2.85
N GLY A 147 11.41 7.67 -1.95
CA GLY A 147 10.13 7.04 -2.24
C GLY A 147 10.23 5.53 -2.45
N ASP A 148 9.30 5.00 -3.24
CA ASP A 148 9.08 3.56 -3.43
C ASP A 148 10.34 2.78 -3.88
N VAL A 149 11.28 3.44 -4.57
CA VAL A 149 12.51 2.81 -5.07
C VAL A 149 13.43 2.33 -3.95
N THR A 150 13.29 2.88 -2.74
CA THR A 150 14.04 2.46 -1.55
C THR A 150 13.49 1.18 -0.91
N GLY A 151 12.25 0.80 -1.26
CA GLY A 151 11.55 -0.35 -0.68
C GLY A 151 10.92 -0.10 0.69
N GLY A 152 10.92 1.15 1.19
CA GLY A 152 10.28 1.57 2.44
C GLY A 152 8.75 1.68 2.36
N LEU A 153 8.18 2.54 3.21
CA LEU A 153 6.74 2.81 3.20
C LEU A 153 6.32 3.49 1.88
N GLN A 154 5.33 2.88 1.25
CA GLN A 154 4.97 3.14 -0.14
C GLN A 154 3.79 4.13 -0.27
N PHE A 155 3.99 5.34 0.27
CA PHE A 155 2.96 6.38 0.28
C PHE A 155 3.46 7.68 -0.35
N THR A 156 2.56 8.39 -1.05
CA THR A 156 2.90 9.65 -1.72
C THR A 156 3.49 10.68 -0.77
N TYR A 157 2.89 10.86 0.42
CA TYR A 157 3.39 11.81 1.41
C TYR A 157 4.72 11.39 2.04
N ILE A 158 5.06 10.10 2.04
CA ILE A 158 6.40 9.64 2.44
C ILE A 158 7.43 10.07 1.40
N SER A 159 7.12 9.95 0.11
CA SER A 159 8.02 10.43 -0.96
C SER A 159 8.18 11.96 -0.94
N LEU A 160 7.13 12.70 -0.58
CA LEU A 160 7.22 14.16 -0.40
C LEU A 160 8.04 14.56 0.83
N ASP A 161 7.95 13.79 1.91
CA ASP A 161 8.77 13.98 3.09
C ASP A 161 10.24 13.60 2.84
N ASP A 162 10.48 12.51 2.09
CA ASP A 162 11.82 12.12 1.62
C ASP A 162 12.49 13.27 0.85
N PHE A 163 11.76 13.93 -0.05
CA PHE A 163 12.24 15.12 -0.75
C PHE A 163 12.64 16.25 0.21
N ARG A 164 11.87 16.48 1.27
CA ARG A 164 12.18 17.52 2.26
C ARG A 164 13.46 17.20 3.03
N ILE A 165 13.72 15.93 3.32
CA ILE A 165 14.95 15.45 3.97
C ILE A 165 16.15 15.69 3.04
N VAL A 166 16.10 15.22 1.79
CA VAL A 166 17.21 15.39 0.83
C VAL A 166 17.47 16.87 0.54
N ARG A 167 16.42 17.67 0.35
CA ARG A 167 16.55 19.12 0.15
C ARG A 167 17.23 19.80 1.34
N ASP A 168 16.85 19.44 2.56
CA ASP A 168 17.47 20.00 3.78
C ASP A 168 18.96 19.61 3.89
N GLY A 169 19.33 18.37 3.51
CA GLY A 169 20.73 17.95 3.45
C GLY A 169 21.56 18.64 2.35
N LEU A 170 20.93 19.05 1.25
CA LEU A 170 21.61 19.70 0.12
C LEU A 170 21.75 21.22 0.26
N LEU A 171 20.71 21.88 0.79
CA LEU A 171 20.54 23.33 0.76
C LEU A 171 20.25 23.95 2.14
N GLY A 172 19.99 23.13 3.16
CA GLY A 172 19.59 23.57 4.49
C GLY A 172 20.61 23.17 5.57
N ASP A 173 20.10 22.97 6.79
CA ASP A 173 20.92 22.65 7.97
C ASP A 173 21.26 21.14 8.07
N GLY A 174 20.68 20.31 7.21
CA GLY A 174 20.86 18.84 7.22
C GLY A 174 20.38 18.16 8.50
N LYS A 175 19.38 18.72 9.18
CA LYS A 175 18.86 18.21 10.47
C LYS A 175 17.71 17.23 10.31
N ARG A 176 16.98 17.28 9.19
CA ARG A 176 15.83 16.39 8.96
C ARG A 176 16.30 14.98 8.63
N SER A 177 15.60 13.98 9.17
CA SER A 177 15.87 12.58 8.86
C SER A 177 14.60 11.75 8.84
N THR A 178 14.69 10.53 8.30
CA THR A 178 13.58 9.57 8.34
C THR A 178 13.20 9.18 9.78
N ARG A 179 14.08 9.38 10.76
CA ARG A 179 13.83 9.12 12.19
C ARG A 179 12.81 10.08 12.81
N ASP A 180 12.56 11.22 12.18
CA ASP A 180 11.56 12.19 12.64
C ASP A 180 10.13 11.68 12.42
N ARG A 181 9.97 10.59 11.66
CA ARG A 181 8.69 9.92 11.37
C ARG A 181 8.21 9.14 12.57
N GLN A 182 7.56 9.82 13.51
CA GLN A 182 6.99 9.15 14.68
C GLN A 182 5.73 8.37 14.33
N ASN A 183 4.77 9.00 13.63
CA ASN A 183 3.50 8.39 13.27
C ASN A 183 3.25 8.60 11.78
N VAL A 184 2.96 7.52 11.07
CA VAL A 184 2.62 7.57 9.65
C VAL A 184 1.14 7.18 9.52
N PRO A 185 0.23 8.14 9.30
CA PRO A 185 -1.16 7.82 9.02
C PRO A 185 -1.24 7.14 7.65
N TYR A 186 -2.23 6.29 7.44
CA TYR A 186 -2.62 5.76 6.14
C TYR A 186 -4.13 5.51 6.10
N SER A 187 -4.66 5.47 4.89
CA SER A 187 -6.06 5.17 4.63
C SER A 187 -6.16 4.11 3.54
N VAL A 188 -7.16 3.24 3.65
CA VAL A 188 -7.52 2.24 2.64
C VAL A 188 -8.92 2.57 2.15
N PHE A 189 -9.06 2.79 0.85
CA PHE A 189 -10.31 3.23 0.21
C PHE A 189 -11.27 2.07 -0.05
N MET A 190 -11.68 1.38 1.02
CA MET A 190 -12.81 0.46 1.01
C MET A 190 -14.09 1.16 1.48
N THR A 191 -15.22 0.46 1.47
CA THR A 191 -16.51 1.00 1.95
C THR A 191 -17.00 0.19 3.16
N PRO A 192 -17.11 0.78 4.37
CA PRO A 192 -16.64 2.11 4.75
C PRO A 192 -15.10 2.23 4.71
N PRO A 193 -14.53 3.43 4.57
CA PRO A 193 -13.07 3.62 4.55
C PRO A 193 -12.40 3.21 5.85
N LEU A 194 -11.20 2.63 5.75
CA LEU A 194 -10.33 2.37 6.90
C LEU A 194 -9.28 3.47 6.98
N SER A 195 -9.02 3.98 8.17
CA SER A 195 -7.89 4.89 8.43
C SER A 195 -7.23 4.52 9.74
N SER A 196 -5.90 4.59 9.77
CA SER A 196 -5.10 4.24 10.93
C SER A 196 -3.87 5.12 10.99
N CYS A 197 -3.43 5.45 12.20
CA CYS A 197 -2.14 6.06 12.45
C CYS A 197 -1.31 5.12 13.31
N ARG A 198 -0.20 4.62 12.76
CA ARG A 198 0.73 3.78 13.50
C ARG A 198 2.07 4.46 13.69
N ALA A 199 2.70 4.16 14.82
CA ALA A 199 4.12 4.36 14.98
C ALA A 199 4.87 3.33 14.14
N ASP A 200 5.81 3.79 13.32
CA ASP A 200 6.89 3.03 12.67
C ASP A 200 6.60 1.62 12.09
N GLY A 201 5.39 1.35 11.59
CA GLY A 201 5.09 0.07 10.93
C GLY A 201 5.09 -1.15 11.86
N ARG A 202 5.02 -0.95 13.19
CA ARG A 202 4.88 -2.01 14.19
C ARG A 202 3.42 -2.17 14.63
N THR A 203 2.96 -3.40 14.73
CA THR A 203 1.64 -3.75 15.30
C THR A 203 1.56 -3.39 16.78
N SER A 204 0.35 -3.12 17.28
CA SER A 204 0.11 -2.82 18.70
C SER A 204 0.53 -3.96 19.65
N ALA A 205 0.68 -5.19 19.11
CA ALA A 205 1.27 -6.33 19.79
C ALA A 205 2.70 -6.06 20.34
N GLY A 206 3.45 -5.14 19.72
CA GLY A 206 4.78 -4.73 20.20
C GLY A 206 4.78 -3.65 21.30
N LYS A 207 3.65 -2.98 21.55
CA LYS A 207 3.56 -1.85 22.50
C LYS A 207 3.17 -2.24 23.93
N ARG A 208 2.70 -3.47 24.19
CA ARG A 208 2.35 -3.91 25.56
C ARG A 208 3.54 -4.08 26.52
N ARG A 209 4.79 -3.77 26.11
CA ARG A 209 5.96 -3.89 26.98
C ARG A 209 6.52 -2.59 27.55
N ASN A 210 6.21 -1.42 27.01
CA ASN A 210 6.75 -0.16 27.55
C ASN A 210 5.62 0.81 27.87
N GLY A 211 5.35 0.97 29.17
CA GLY A 211 4.29 1.78 29.73
C GLY A 211 4.42 3.26 29.39
N ALA A 212 3.47 3.73 28.58
CA ALA A 212 2.97 5.11 28.54
C ALA A 212 1.63 5.06 27.79
N GLY A 213 0.61 4.51 28.46
CA GLY A 213 -0.73 4.35 27.91
C GLY A 213 -1.49 5.67 27.92
N GLY A 214 -1.64 6.29 26.75
CA GLY A 214 -2.78 7.14 26.46
C GLY A 214 -3.78 6.29 25.69
N ASP A 215 -4.86 5.88 26.35
CA ASP A 215 -5.93 5.08 25.77
C ASP A 215 -6.78 5.99 24.87
N ILE A 216 -6.77 5.75 23.56
CA ILE A 216 -7.75 6.37 22.65
C ILE A 216 -8.90 5.38 22.52
N THR A 217 -9.84 5.45 23.45
CA THR A 217 -11.09 4.68 23.40
C THR A 217 -12.05 5.33 22.41
N GLY A 218 -11.97 4.92 21.15
CA GLY A 218 -13.00 5.20 20.15
C GLY A 218 -14.20 4.26 20.38
N GLY A 219 -15.16 4.68 21.19
CA GLY A 219 -16.44 3.98 21.32
C GLY A 219 -17.30 4.21 20.08
N GLY A 220 -17.29 3.28 19.13
CA GLY A 220 -18.22 3.23 18.00
C GLY A 220 -19.34 2.25 18.28
N ASP A 221 -20.59 2.72 18.28
CA ASP A 221 -21.79 1.88 18.30
C ASP A 221 -21.96 1.20 16.92
N PRO A 222 -21.86 -0.14 16.82
CA PRO A 222 -21.95 -0.86 15.56
C PRO A 222 -23.35 -0.83 14.91
N SER A 223 -24.36 -0.24 15.56
CA SER A 223 -25.74 -0.15 15.05
C SER A 223 -26.06 1.12 14.26
N ARG A 224 -25.12 2.07 14.09
CA ARG A 224 -25.38 3.36 13.45
C ARG A 224 -24.67 3.55 12.09
N PRO A 225 -25.37 3.96 11.01
CA PRO A 225 -24.72 4.31 9.75
C PRO A 225 -23.79 5.52 9.91
N CYS A 226 -22.60 5.46 9.31
CA CYS A 226 -21.49 6.43 9.41
C CYS A 226 -21.74 7.83 8.81
N TYR A 227 -22.99 8.28 8.64
CA TYR A 227 -23.29 9.64 8.20
C TYR A 227 -23.52 10.56 9.40
N GLU A 228 -22.46 10.85 10.15
CA GLU A 228 -22.42 12.03 11.03
C GLU A 228 -21.22 12.92 10.68
N ARG A 229 -21.53 14.20 10.50
CA ARG A 229 -20.68 15.26 9.99
C ARG A 229 -19.64 15.63 11.05
N TYR A 230 -18.40 15.15 10.92
CA TYR A 230 -17.30 15.63 11.76
C TYR A 230 -16.86 17.03 11.31
N SER A 231 -16.95 18.01 12.22
CA SER A 231 -16.38 19.34 12.02
C SER A 231 -15.04 19.46 12.75
N TRP A 232 -13.99 19.82 12.01
CA TRP A 232 -12.68 20.18 12.57
C TRP A 232 -12.42 21.66 12.31
N ARG A 233 -11.97 22.40 13.32
CA ARG A 233 -11.56 23.81 13.19
C ARG A 233 -10.03 23.87 13.25
N THR A 234 -9.38 24.24 12.15
CA THR A 234 -7.95 24.52 12.13
C THR A 234 -7.71 25.97 12.55
N LYS A 235 -6.71 26.21 13.41
CA LYS A 235 -6.11 27.54 13.57
C LYS A 235 -5.07 27.69 12.47
N SER A 236 -5.20 28.75 11.66
CA SER A 236 -4.31 29.17 10.56
C SER A 236 -4.61 28.63 9.15
N GLY A 237 -5.12 29.54 8.31
CA GLY A 237 -4.52 29.90 7.03
C GLY A 237 -4.66 28.94 5.85
N SER A 238 -5.48 29.33 4.87
CA SER A 238 -5.61 28.70 3.55
C SER A 238 -4.35 28.83 2.70
N GLY A 239 -3.92 27.71 2.10
CA GLY A 239 -3.02 27.70 0.94
C GLY A 239 -3.29 26.45 0.11
N ARG A 240 -3.55 26.60 -1.19
CA ARG A 240 -3.61 25.49 -2.15
C ARG A 240 -2.40 25.58 -3.06
N GLU A 241 -1.61 24.53 -3.11
CA GLU A 241 -0.69 24.27 -4.21
C GLU A 241 -1.01 22.90 -4.78
N TYR A 242 -1.22 22.85 -6.10
CA TYR A 242 -1.39 21.61 -6.85
C TYR A 242 -0.04 21.24 -7.46
N ALA A 243 0.44 20.03 -7.20
CA ALA A 243 1.54 19.43 -7.94
C ALA A 243 1.04 18.11 -8.55
N ALA A 244 0.98 18.06 -9.88
CA ALA A 244 0.75 16.82 -10.62
C ALA A 244 2.09 16.08 -10.72
N TYR A 245 2.12 14.81 -10.30
CA TYR A 245 3.33 13.98 -10.30
C TYR A 245 3.11 12.73 -11.15
N CYS A 246 3.88 12.63 -12.24
CA CYS A 246 3.96 11.44 -13.09
C CYS A 246 5.31 10.73 -12.87
N ARG A 247 5.24 9.44 -12.53
CA ARG A 247 6.34 8.45 -12.58
C ARG A 247 7.61 8.76 -11.77
N GLY A 248 7.45 8.83 -10.45
CA GLY A 248 8.03 7.80 -9.55
C GLY A 248 9.55 7.65 -9.37
N VAL A 249 10.42 8.46 -9.98
CA VAL A 249 11.87 8.43 -9.68
C VAL A 249 12.46 9.84 -9.84
N ILE A 250 12.97 10.42 -8.75
CA ILE A 250 13.89 11.58 -8.81
C ILE A 250 15.26 11.07 -8.35
N VAL A 251 16.17 10.86 -9.29
CA VAL A 251 17.61 10.75 -8.99
C VAL A 251 18.20 12.14 -9.15
N MET A 252 18.58 12.78 -8.05
CA MET A 252 19.33 14.03 -8.09
C MET A 252 20.83 13.71 -8.03
N ARG A 253 21.55 14.10 -9.08
CA ARG A 253 23.02 14.11 -9.11
C ARG A 253 23.49 15.56 -9.00
N ARG A 254 24.26 15.87 -7.97
CA ARG A 254 24.93 17.17 -7.88
C ARG A 254 26.18 17.12 -8.75
N PHE A 255 26.26 17.98 -9.76
CA PHE A 255 27.52 18.25 -10.45
C PHE A 255 28.32 19.25 -9.61
N SER A 256 29.61 18.98 -9.45
CA SER A 256 30.57 19.93 -8.87
C SER A 256 30.91 21.01 -9.89
#